data_AF-A0A1J5QYF2-F1
#
_entry.id   AF-A0A1J5QYF2-F1
#
_cell.length_a   1.000
_cell.length_b   1.000
_cell.length_c   1.000
_cell.angle_alpha   90.00
_cell.angle_beta   90.00
_cell.angle_gamma   90.00
#
_symmetry.space_group_name_H-M   'P 1'
#
loop_
_entity.id
_entity.type
_entity.pdbx_description
1 polymer ?
#
loop_
_entity_poly.entity_id
_entity_poly.type
_entity_poly.pdbx_seq_one_letter_code
_entity_poly.pdbx_strand_id
1 'polypeptide(L)'
;MSGVGPRLALAMLAVHSPDALRRAVQDEDLAALKRVPGIGHKGAQRIVLELAGRLGAPSTPAFDGVARHGDGSVGGNAGARPREQVTEALVGLGWTPRAAHDAVTGVADSVEASGEALEVASLLRATLRALGGGRG
;
A
#
# COMPACT_ATOMS: atom_id res chain seq x y z
N MET A 1 22.75 -11.37 8.72
CA MET A 1 21.47 -10.63 8.88
C MET A 1 20.48 -11.57 9.56
N SER A 2 20.33 -11.48 10.88
CA SER A 2 19.83 -12.62 11.67
C SER A 2 18.95 -12.19 12.83
N GLY A 3 17.67 -11.95 12.57
CA GLY A 3 16.69 -11.66 13.64
C GLY A 3 15.33 -12.27 13.36
N VAL A 4 14.81 -12.06 12.14
CA VAL A 4 13.49 -12.54 11.73
C VAL A 4 13.65 -13.58 10.62
N GLY A 5 13.56 -14.85 11.00
CA GLY A 5 13.54 -15.97 10.05
C GLY A 5 12.14 -16.29 9.53
N PRO A 6 12.00 -17.15 8.50
CA PRO A 6 10.71 -17.51 7.90
C PRO A 6 9.70 -18.03 8.94
N ARG A 7 10.15 -18.86 9.89
CA ARG A 7 9.31 -19.38 10.97
C ARG A 7 8.77 -18.27 11.88
N LEU A 8 9.58 -17.27 12.18
CA LEU A 8 9.18 -16.17 13.05
C LEU A 8 8.22 -15.23 12.32
N ALA A 9 8.48 -14.94 11.04
CA ALA A 9 7.59 -14.14 10.20
C ALA A 9 6.19 -14.78 10.09
N LEU A 10 6.13 -16.11 9.87
CA LEU A 10 4.87 -16.84 9.87
C LEU A 10 4.17 -16.79 11.23
N ALA A 11 4.90 -16.94 12.33
CA ALA A 11 4.33 -16.83 13.67
C ALA A 11 3.76 -15.42 13.95
N MET A 12 4.42 -14.36 13.47
CA MET A 12 3.91 -12.99 13.57
C MET A 12 2.60 -12.81 12.81
N LEU A 13 2.53 -13.32 11.59
CA LEU A 13 1.31 -13.24 10.74
C LEU A 13 0.18 -14.16 11.21
N ALA A 14 0.49 -15.17 12.02
CA ALA A 14 -0.52 -16.01 12.66
C ALA A 14 -1.18 -15.31 13.86
N VAL A 15 -0.51 -14.34 14.49
CA VAL A 15 -1.00 -13.61 15.68
C VAL A 15 -1.54 -12.23 15.31
N HIS A 16 -0.94 -11.58 14.32
CA HIS A 16 -1.30 -10.24 13.86
C HIS A 16 -1.64 -10.26 12.37
N SER A 17 -2.71 -9.55 11.98
CA SER A 17 -2.90 -9.22 10.58
C SER A 17 -1.72 -8.40 10.06
N PRO A 18 -1.46 -8.38 8.74
CA PRO A 18 -0.39 -7.58 8.17
C PRO A 18 -0.45 -6.11 8.62
N ASP A 19 -1.64 -5.50 8.63
CA ASP A 19 -1.78 -4.10 9.05
C ASP A 19 -1.65 -3.90 10.55
N ALA A 20 -2.14 -4.84 11.37
CA ALA A 20 -1.91 -4.79 12.81
C ALA A 20 -0.42 -4.89 13.15
N LEU A 21 0.34 -5.72 12.41
CA LEU A 21 1.78 -5.82 12.56
C LEU A 21 2.49 -4.53 12.13
N ARG A 22 2.09 -3.92 11.00
CA ARG A 22 2.62 -2.62 10.57
C ARG A 22 2.40 -1.54 11.62
N ARG A 23 1.19 -1.44 12.17
CA ARG A 23 0.86 -0.50 13.26
C ARG A 23 1.71 -0.76 14.49
N ALA A 24 1.78 -2.01 14.94
CA ALA A 24 2.59 -2.39 16.11
C ALA A 24 4.08 -2.04 15.96
N VAL A 25 4.62 -2.11 14.74
CA VAL A 25 6.00 -1.70 14.46
C VAL A 25 6.14 -0.17 14.41
N GLN A 26 5.19 0.53 13.79
CA GLN A 26 5.22 1.99 13.67
C GLN A 26 4.99 2.72 15.00
N ASP A 27 4.08 2.20 15.81
CA ASP A 27 3.74 2.75 17.14
C ASP A 27 4.70 2.25 18.23
N GLU A 28 5.73 1.50 17.86
CA GLU A 28 6.67 0.85 18.77
C GLU A 28 5.99 0.02 19.87
N ASP A 29 4.84 -0.61 19.56
CA ASP A 29 4.07 -1.42 20.50
C ASP A 29 4.75 -2.76 20.77
N LEU A 30 5.73 -2.72 21.68
CA LEU A 30 6.46 -3.89 22.15
C LEU A 30 5.53 -4.90 22.84
N ALA A 31 4.43 -4.45 23.44
CA ALA A 31 3.48 -5.35 24.10
C ALA A 31 2.74 -6.21 23.07
N ALA A 32 2.33 -5.62 21.94
CA ALA A 32 1.76 -6.35 20.82
C ALA A 32 2.76 -7.36 20.25
N LEU A 33 3.99 -6.95 19.93
CA LEU A 33 4.99 -7.83 19.34
C LEU A 33 5.36 -9.02 20.26
N LYS A 34 5.37 -8.81 21.57
CA LYS A 34 5.63 -9.88 22.55
C LYS A 34 4.50 -10.92 22.68
N ARG A 35 3.32 -10.69 22.08
CA ARG A 35 2.24 -11.70 22.03
C ARG A 35 2.60 -12.88 21.11
N VAL A 36 3.55 -12.68 20.19
CA VAL A 36 4.01 -13.74 19.30
C VAL A 36 4.93 -14.71 20.06
N PRO A 37 4.65 -16.03 20.02
CA PRO A 37 5.52 -17.03 20.63
C PRO A 37 6.95 -16.95 20.10
N GLY A 38 7.92 -16.81 21.01
CA GLY A 38 9.35 -16.67 20.67
C GLY A 38 9.85 -15.23 20.56
N ILE A 39 9.00 -14.22 20.73
CA ILE A 39 9.41 -12.81 20.77
C ILE A 39 9.49 -12.30 22.21
N GLY A 40 10.72 -12.21 22.74
CA GLY A 40 10.99 -11.55 24.02
C GLY A 40 11.20 -10.04 23.87
N HIS A 41 11.49 -9.35 24.98
CA HIS A 41 11.70 -7.89 24.99
C HIS A 41 12.80 -7.43 24.01
N LYS A 42 13.98 -8.07 24.05
CA LYS A 42 15.08 -7.78 23.11
C LYS A 42 14.72 -8.08 21.65
N GLY A 43 13.89 -9.13 21.44
CA GLY A 43 13.39 -9.49 20.12
C GLY A 43 12.46 -8.40 19.57
N ALA A 44 11.49 -7.97 20.37
CA ALA A 44 10.55 -6.91 20.00
C ALA A 44 11.27 -5.59 19.65
N GLN A 45 12.22 -5.16 20.49
CA GLN A 45 13.02 -3.94 20.20
C GLN A 45 13.80 -4.05 18.89
N ARG A 46 14.41 -5.22 18.64
CA ARG A 46 15.13 -5.46 17.39
C ARG A 46 14.21 -5.45 16.18
N ILE A 47 13.02 -6.03 16.30
CA ILE A 47 12.01 -6.05 15.24
C ILE A 47 11.58 -4.64 14.90
N VAL A 48 11.27 -3.80 15.89
CA VAL A 48 10.95 -2.39 15.69
C VAL A 48 12.09 -1.71 14.94
N LEU A 49 13.34 -1.83 15.42
CA LEU A 49 14.49 -1.17 14.80
C LEU A 49 14.76 -1.64 13.36
N GLU A 50 14.62 -2.95 13.08
CA GLU A 50 14.90 -3.51 11.75
C GLU A 50 13.76 -3.27 10.75
N LEU A 51 12.51 -3.18 11.21
CA LEU A 51 11.33 -3.06 10.36
C LEU A 51 10.77 -1.63 10.31
N ALA A 52 11.10 -0.76 11.26
CA ALA A 52 10.77 0.65 11.21
C ALA A 52 11.34 1.26 9.92
N GLY A 53 10.47 1.90 9.13
CA GLY A 53 10.82 2.47 7.83
C GLY A 53 10.92 1.46 6.66
N ARG A 54 10.86 0.14 6.91
CA ARG A 54 10.76 -0.87 5.85
C ARG A 54 9.33 -1.31 5.56
N LEU A 55 8.45 -1.16 6.56
CA LEU A 55 7.04 -1.44 6.43
C LEU A 55 6.32 -0.17 5.94
N GLY A 56 5.63 -0.27 4.80
CA GLY A 56 4.75 0.80 4.31
C GLY A 56 3.61 1.11 5.29
N ALA A 57 2.87 2.19 5.03
CA ALA A 57 1.75 2.60 5.90
C ALA A 57 0.72 1.48 6.08
N PRO A 58 0.15 1.30 7.28
CA PRO A 58 -0.96 0.37 7.49
C PRO A 58 -2.15 0.80 6.64
N SER A 59 -2.77 -0.15 5.95
CA SER A 59 -4.00 0.17 5.22
C SER A 59 -5.08 0.61 6.22
N THR A 60 -5.82 1.65 5.85
CA THR A 60 -7.01 2.08 6.60
C THR A 60 -7.99 0.91 6.61
N PRO A 61 -8.57 0.52 7.78
CA PRO A 61 -9.37 -0.69 7.84
C PRO A 61 -10.71 -0.46 7.14
N ALA A 62 -10.79 -0.79 5.85
CA ALA A 62 -12.04 -1.21 5.27
C ALA A 62 -12.32 -2.61 5.80
N PHE A 63 -13.56 -2.82 6.26
CA PHE A 63 -14.00 -3.96 7.04
C PHE A 63 -13.51 -5.33 6.56
N ASP A 64 -13.25 -6.17 7.55
CA ASP A 64 -12.84 -7.58 7.47
C ASP A 64 -13.70 -8.38 6.48
N GLY A 65 -13.02 -8.99 5.51
CA GLY A 65 -13.64 -9.78 4.46
C GLY A 65 -12.63 -10.78 3.93
N VAL A 66 -12.46 -11.86 4.69
CA VAL A 66 -11.90 -13.18 4.33
C VAL A 66 -11.08 -13.18 3.03
N ALA A 67 -9.79 -13.42 3.19
CA ALA A 67 -8.85 -13.83 2.16
C ALA A 67 -9.53 -14.72 1.10
N ARG A 68 -9.91 -14.12 -0.03
CA ARG A 68 -10.19 -14.85 -1.26
C ARG A 68 -8.99 -14.61 -2.15
N HIS A 69 -8.12 -15.61 -2.18
CA HIS A 69 -7.19 -15.82 -3.27
C HIS A 69 -8.06 -16.05 -4.52
N GLY A 70 -8.35 -14.99 -5.24
CA GLY A 70 -9.14 -14.98 -6.46
C GLY A 70 -8.32 -14.31 -7.55
N ASP A 71 -7.64 -15.15 -8.34
CA ASP A 71 -7.72 -15.14 -9.80
C ASP A 71 -8.48 -13.92 -10.38
N GLY A 72 -7.76 -13.12 -11.18
CA GLY A 72 -8.35 -12.48 -12.35
C GLY A 72 -9.52 -11.54 -12.08
N SER A 73 -9.37 -10.55 -11.22
CA SER A 73 -10.26 -9.40 -11.25
C SER A 73 -9.48 -8.14 -10.95
N VAL A 74 -9.87 -7.06 -11.63
CA VAL A 74 -9.44 -5.67 -11.41
C VAL A 74 -9.75 -5.30 -9.96
N GLY A 75 -8.90 -5.77 -9.05
CA GLY A 75 -9.02 -5.63 -7.62
C GLY A 75 -8.54 -4.24 -7.28
N GLY A 76 -9.49 -3.30 -7.25
CA GLY A 76 -9.26 -1.93 -6.84
C GLY A 76 -8.40 -1.93 -5.58
N ASN A 77 -7.23 -1.33 -5.71
CA ASN A 77 -6.23 -1.21 -4.66
C ASN A 77 -6.77 -0.19 -3.65
N ALA A 78 -7.80 -0.58 -2.88
CA ALA A 78 -8.69 0.31 -2.12
C ALA A 78 -7.99 1.06 -0.96
N GLY A 79 -6.71 0.76 -0.71
CA GLY A 79 -5.84 1.49 0.22
C GLY A 79 -4.71 2.29 -0.44
N ALA A 80 -4.49 2.14 -1.75
CA ALA A 80 -3.51 2.94 -2.48
C ALA A 80 -4.09 4.34 -2.71
N ARG A 81 -3.24 5.38 -2.66
CA ARG A 81 -3.73 6.74 -2.93
C ARG A 81 -4.33 6.80 -4.34
N PRO A 82 -5.33 7.66 -4.62
CA PRO A 82 -5.96 7.72 -5.93
C PRO A 82 -4.96 7.81 -7.10
N ARG A 83 -3.84 8.52 -6.90
CA ARG A 83 -2.73 8.62 -7.85
C ARG A 83 -2.06 7.27 -8.17
N GLU A 84 -1.81 6.45 -7.15
CA GLU A 84 -1.16 5.14 -7.30
C GLU A 84 -2.09 4.16 -8.04
N GLN A 85 -3.37 4.13 -7.68
CA GLN A 85 -4.37 3.30 -8.36
C GLN A 85 -4.47 3.61 -9.85
N VAL A 86 -4.50 4.90 -10.21
CA VAL A 86 -4.57 5.32 -11.62
C VAL A 86 -3.26 5.00 -12.35
N THR A 87 -2.11 5.14 -11.68
CA THR A 87 -0.80 4.80 -12.27
C THR A 87 -0.72 3.31 -12.60
N GLU A 88 -1.13 2.42 -11.68
CA GLU A 88 -1.18 0.98 -11.91
C GLU A 88 -2.16 0.59 -13.02
N ALA A 89 -3.34 1.23 -13.05
CA ALA A 89 -4.33 1.00 -14.10
C ALA A 89 -3.78 1.36 -15.49
N LEU A 90 -3.06 2.48 -15.62
CA LEU A 90 -2.44 2.90 -16.87
C LEU A 90 -1.32 1.95 -17.31
N VAL A 91 -0.51 1.45 -16.38
CA VAL A 91 0.50 0.43 -16.68
C VAL A 91 -0.17 -0.86 -17.18
N GLY A 92 -1.29 -1.28 -16.55
CA GLY A 92 -2.09 -2.41 -17.03
C GLY A 92 -2.69 -2.22 -18.42
N LEU A 93 -2.97 -0.97 -18.81
CA LEU A 93 -3.42 -0.60 -20.17
C LEU A 93 -2.26 -0.55 -21.20
N GLY A 94 -1.02 -0.82 -20.78
CA GLY A 94 0.15 -0.90 -21.66
C GLY A 94 1.00 0.37 -21.70
N TRP A 95 0.77 1.35 -20.83
CA TRP A 95 1.65 2.51 -20.70
C TRP A 95 2.93 2.16 -19.93
N THR A 96 4.03 2.85 -20.22
CA THR A 96 5.25 2.66 -19.43
C THR A 96 5.07 3.23 -18.01
N PRO A 97 5.68 2.63 -16.97
CA PRO A 97 5.53 3.11 -15.59
C PRO A 97 5.89 4.58 -15.41
N ARG A 98 6.95 5.03 -16.11
CA ARG A 98 7.38 6.44 -16.11
C ARG A 98 6.32 7.36 -16.72
N ALA A 99 5.81 7.01 -17.91
CA ALA A 99 4.80 7.83 -18.58
C ALA A 99 3.48 7.88 -17.81
N ALA A 100 3.07 6.75 -17.21
CA ALA A 100 1.88 6.69 -16.36
C ALA A 100 2.01 7.60 -15.13
N HIS A 101 3.14 7.52 -14.42
CA HIS A 101 3.40 8.35 -13.26
C HIS A 101 3.42 9.85 -13.60
N ASP A 102 4.15 10.23 -14.66
CA ASP A 102 4.31 11.62 -15.07
C ASP A 102 2.95 12.24 -15.48
N ALA A 103 2.13 11.48 -16.22
CA ALA A 103 0.80 11.92 -16.64
C ALA A 103 -0.17 12.06 -15.45
N VAL A 104 -0.17 11.10 -14.52
CA VAL A 104 -1.02 11.15 -13.33
C VAL A 104 -0.63 12.31 -12.42
N THR A 105 0.67 12.58 -12.26
CA THR A 105 1.16 13.70 -11.44
C THR A 105 0.67 15.03 -12.00
N GLY A 106 0.86 15.29 -13.30
CA GLY A 106 0.43 16.55 -13.92
C GLY A 106 -1.09 16.77 -13.86
N VAL A 107 -1.89 15.71 -13.94
CA VAL A 107 -3.35 15.83 -13.83
C VAL A 107 -3.78 15.97 -12.38
N ALA A 108 -3.18 15.23 -11.44
CA ALA A 108 -3.51 15.34 -10.02
C ALA A 108 -3.23 16.76 -9.50
N ASP A 109 -2.09 17.35 -9.88
CA ASP A 109 -1.72 18.70 -9.45
C ASP A 109 -2.67 19.77 -10.05
N SER A 110 -3.21 19.56 -11.25
CA SER A 110 -4.20 20.48 -11.85
C SER A 110 -5.61 20.34 -11.25
N VAL A 111 -6.00 19.13 -10.83
CA VAL A 111 -7.25 18.86 -10.09
C VAL A 111 -7.19 19.47 -8.68
N GLU A 112 -6.05 19.31 -7.99
CA GLU A 112 -5.84 19.94 -6.69
C GLU A 112 -5.81 21.46 -6.76
N ALA A 113 -5.18 22.04 -7.80
CA ALA A 113 -5.21 23.48 -8.03
C ALA A 113 -6.63 24.03 -8.30
N SER A 114 -7.52 23.18 -8.83
CA SER A 114 -8.94 23.52 -9.04
C SER A 114 -9.81 23.32 -7.80
N GLY A 115 -9.25 22.78 -6.71
CA GLY A 115 -9.97 22.50 -5.46
C GLY A 115 -10.94 21.32 -5.53
N GLU A 116 -10.84 20.49 -6.57
CA GLU A 116 -11.72 19.34 -6.77
C GLU A 116 -11.17 18.11 -6.02
N ALA A 117 -12.06 17.25 -5.51
CA ALA A 117 -11.68 16.04 -4.80
C ALA A 117 -10.99 15.03 -5.74
N LEU A 118 -9.86 14.48 -5.28
CA LEU A 118 -9.10 13.44 -5.98
C LEU A 118 -9.84 12.10 -5.96
N GLU A 119 -10.81 11.96 -6.85
CA GLU A 119 -11.54 10.72 -7.08
C GLU A 119 -10.85 9.86 -8.13
N VAL A 120 -10.75 8.54 -7.88
CA VAL A 120 -10.04 7.60 -8.77
C VAL A 120 -10.62 7.63 -10.18
N ALA A 121 -11.95 7.61 -10.29
CA ALA A 121 -12.64 7.57 -11.57
C ALA A 121 -12.54 8.89 -12.35
N SER A 122 -12.53 10.05 -11.67
CA SER A 122 -12.35 11.35 -12.33
C SER A 122 -10.90 11.52 -12.79
N LEU A 123 -9.94 11.17 -11.94
CA LEU A 123 -8.51 11.23 -12.24
C LEU A 123 -8.16 10.32 -13.42
N LEU A 124 -8.63 9.08 -13.46
CA LEU A 124 -8.39 8.16 -14.57
C LEU A 124 -8.91 8.72 -15.90
N ARG A 125 -10.15 9.25 -15.92
CA ARG A 125 -10.75 9.84 -17.13
C ARG A 125 -9.98 11.08 -17.59
N ALA A 126 -9.58 11.94 -16.66
CA ALA A 126 -8.83 13.15 -16.96
C ALA A 126 -7.43 12.80 -17.52
N THR A 127 -6.73 11.84 -16.93
CA THR A 127 -5.42 11.38 -17.40
C THR A 127 -5.51 10.73 -18.78
N LEU A 128 -6.49 9.85 -19.02
CA LEU A 128 -6.70 9.26 -20.34
C LEU A 128 -7.06 10.31 -21.41
N ARG A 129 -7.80 11.37 -21.04
CA ARG A 129 -8.10 12.48 -21.95
C ARG A 129 -6.84 13.30 -22.29
N ALA A 130 -5.99 13.57 -21.30
CA ALA A 130 -4.72 14.27 -21.52
C ALA A 130 -3.76 13.44 -22.41
N LEU A 131 -3.70 12.13 -22.18
CA LEU A 131 -2.86 11.19 -22.93
C LEU A 131 -3.39 10.87 -24.34
N GLY A 132 -4.72 10.84 -24.52
CA GLY A 132 -5.38 10.59 -25.80
C GLY A 132 -5.41 11.81 -26.71
N GLY A 133 -5.45 13.03 -26.15
CA GLY A 133 -5.46 14.27 -26.92
C GLY A 133 -4.14 14.60 -27.62
N GLY A 134 -3.02 13.98 -27.21
CA GLY A 134 -1.70 14.16 -27.83
C GLY A 134 -1.39 13.21 -29.00
N ARG A 135 -2.31 12.31 -29.37
CA ARG A 135 -2.16 11.37 -30.50
C ARG A 135 -3.08 11.69 -31.68
N GLY A 136 -3.45 12.97 -31.86
CA GLY A 136 -4.24 13.48 -32.98
C GLY A 136 -3.44 14.46 -33.83
#